data_AF-A0A800ESG0-F1
#
_entry.id   AF-A0A800ESG0-F1
#
_cell.length_a   1.000
_cell.length_b   1.000
_cell.length_c   1.000
_cell.angle_alpha   90.00
_cell.angle_beta   90.00
_cell.angle_gamma   90.00
#
_symmetry.space_group_name_H-M   'P 1'
#
loop_
_entity.id
_entity.type
_entity.pdbx_description
1 polymer ?
#
loop_
_entity_poly.entity_id
_entity_poly.type
_entity_poly.pdbx_seq_one_letter_code
_entity_poly.pdbx_strand_id
1 'polypeptide(L)'
;MTEKRLRTPTNLIWAPRPGWATVRLVGTCADRSLRRGQVVLHTPSEEYDIPGQDDGIAPGTLVIILHEAARLVEDDLHLVPEHSIVAVGEALP
;
A
#
# COMPACT_ATOMS: atom_id res chain seq x y z
N MET A 1 25.25 -14.28 15.98
CA MET A 1 23.93 -14.72 15.47
C MET A 1 23.60 -13.84 14.28
N THR A 2 23.94 -14.30 13.08
CA THR A 2 23.79 -13.52 11.85
C THR A 2 22.38 -13.76 11.33
N GLU A 3 21.50 -12.77 11.51
CA GLU A 3 20.15 -12.78 10.94
C GLU A 3 20.28 -12.96 9.42
N LYS A 4 19.93 -14.16 8.97
CA LYS A 4 19.86 -14.50 7.56
C LYS A 4 18.67 -13.72 7.01
N ARG A 5 18.92 -12.51 6.48
CA ARG A 5 17.93 -11.81 5.64
C ARG A 5 17.53 -12.79 4.54
N LEU A 6 16.32 -13.33 4.66
CA LEU A 6 15.72 -14.19 3.67
C LEU A 6 15.72 -13.39 2.35
N ARG A 7 16.50 -13.87 1.38
CA ARG A 7 16.40 -13.37 0.00
C ARG A 7 15.04 -13.82 -0.50
N THR A 8 14.12 -12.87 -0.63
CA THR A 8 12.79 -13.11 -1.19
C THR A 8 12.96 -13.70 -2.59
N PRO A 9 12.35 -14.86 -2.89
CA PRO A 9 12.49 -15.49 -4.20
C PRO A 9 11.84 -14.61 -5.27
N THR A 10 12.63 -14.27 -6.29
CA THR A 10 12.33 -13.44 -7.47
C THR A 10 11.17 -13.95 -8.37
N ASN A 11 10.31 -14.86 -7.90
CA ASN A 11 9.31 -15.56 -8.73
C ASN A 11 7.85 -15.32 -8.29
N LEU A 12 7.49 -14.10 -7.89
CA LEU A 12 6.10 -13.72 -7.66
C LEU A 12 5.81 -12.41 -8.40
N ILE A 13 5.29 -12.57 -9.62
CA ILE A 13 4.58 -11.54 -10.38
C ILE A 13 3.28 -11.24 -9.61
N TRP A 14 3.40 -10.53 -8.49
CA TRP A 14 2.28 -9.95 -7.73
C TRP A 14 2.27 -8.44 -7.89
N ALA A 15 2.65 -7.94 -9.07
CA ALA A 15 2.19 -6.63 -9.47
C ALA A 15 0.67 -6.79 -9.63
N PRO A 16 -0.15 -6.22 -8.73
CA PRO A 16 -1.58 -6.29 -8.90
C PRO A 16 -1.95 -5.64 -10.24
N ARG A 17 -3.12 -6.00 -10.77
CA ARG A 17 -3.65 -5.30 -11.95
C ARG A 17 -3.68 -3.78 -11.67
N PRO A 18 -3.68 -2.92 -12.70
CA PRO A 18 -3.98 -1.51 -12.50
C PRO A 18 -5.17 -1.31 -11.56
N GLY A 19 -5.11 -0.36 -10.64
CA GLY A 19 -6.18 -0.13 -9.66
C GLY A 19 -5.83 -0.54 -8.23
N TRP A 20 -4.56 -0.83 -7.95
CA TRP A 20 -4.16 -1.44 -6.68
C TRP A 20 -2.81 -0.92 -6.16
N ALA A 21 -2.72 -0.86 -4.84
CA ALA A 21 -1.50 -0.58 -4.09
C ALA A 21 -1.14 -1.76 -3.18
N THR A 22 0.14 -2.07 -3.12
CA THR A 22 0.72 -2.90 -2.05
C THR A 22 1.15 -1.97 -0.92
N VAL A 23 0.59 -2.19 0.27
CA VAL A 23 0.73 -1.31 1.43
C VAL A 23 1.21 -2.12 2.63
N ARG A 24 2.27 -1.66 3.30
CA ARG A 24 2.67 -2.13 4.62
C ARG A 24 1.89 -1.36 5.67
N LEU A 25 1.19 -2.04 6.58
CA LEU A 25 0.50 -1.35 7.68
C LEU A 25 1.52 -0.88 8.72
N VAL A 26 1.48 0.42 9.05
CA VAL A 26 2.47 1.05 9.97
C VAL A 26 1.82 1.68 11.19
N GLY A 27 0.48 1.65 11.28
CA GLY A 27 -0.23 2.17 12.45
C GLY A 27 -1.74 2.11 12.32
N THR A 28 -2.40 2.63 13.34
CA THR A 28 -3.87 2.74 13.40
C THR A 28 -4.29 4.20 13.36
N CYS A 29 -5.53 4.43 12.96
CA CYS A 29 -6.18 5.73 13.02
C CYS A 29 -7.11 5.78 14.24
N ALA A 30 -7.55 6.99 14.62
CA ALA A 30 -8.55 7.15 15.67
C ALA A 30 -9.89 6.47 15.30
N ASP A 31 -10.26 6.54 14.02
CA ASP A 31 -11.35 5.74 13.45
C ASP A 31 -10.87 4.31 13.17
N ARG A 32 -11.61 3.32 13.69
CA ARG A 32 -11.29 1.88 13.55
C ARG A 32 -11.53 1.36 12.13
N SER A 33 -12.33 2.04 11.34
CA SER A 33 -12.53 1.75 9.92
C SER A 33 -11.32 2.14 9.07
N LEU A 34 -10.36 2.89 9.64
CA LEU A 34 -9.19 3.40 8.94
C LEU A 34 -7.90 2.79 9.48
N ARG A 35 -6.93 2.62 8.59
CA ARG A 35 -5.56 2.23 8.94
C ARG A 35 -4.54 3.10 8.25
N ARG A 36 -3.39 3.27 8.91
CA ARG A 36 -2.23 3.96 8.33
C ARG A 36 -1.29 2.94 7.71
N GLY A 37 -0.89 3.22 6.48
CA GLY A 37 0.00 2.38 5.71
C GLY A 37 1.12 3.17 5.04
N GLN A 38 2.12 2.44 4.58
CA GLN A 38 3.17 2.94 3.70
C GLN A 38 3.10 2.18 2.38
N VAL A 39 3.08 2.90 1.26
CA VAL A 39 3.06 2.30 -0.07
C VAL A 39 4.40 1.63 -0.35
N VAL A 40 4.35 0.38 -0.78
CA VAL A 40 5.53 -0.39 -1.23
C VAL A 40 5.58 -0.42 -2.75
N LEU A 41 4.42 -0.61 -3.38
CA LEU A 41 4.24 -0.61 -4.83
C LEU A 41 2.87 -0.06 -5.15
N HIS A 42 2.77 0.72 -6.22
CA HIS A 42 1.49 1.20 -6.75
C HIS A 42 1.42 0.93 -8.25
N THR A 43 0.28 0.43 -8.71
CA THR A 43 0.02 0.19 -10.14
C THR A 43 -1.21 1.01 -10.51
N PRO A 44 -1.03 2.30 -10.91
CA PRO A 44 -2.13 3.22 -11.16
C PRO A 44 -3.09 2.70 -12.24
N SER A 45 -4.40 2.83 -12.00
CA SER A 45 -5.43 2.69 -13.05
C SER A 45 -5.74 4.03 -13.71
N GLU A 46 -6.17 3.99 -14.97
CA GLU A 46 -6.77 5.15 -15.65
C GLU A 46 -8.23 5.38 -15.25
N GLU A 47 -8.85 4.42 -14.53
CA GLU A 47 -10.27 4.47 -14.16
C GLU A 47 -10.54 5.17 -12.83
N TYR A 48 -9.53 5.34 -11.98
CA TYR A 48 -9.68 5.86 -10.62
C TYR A 48 -8.63 6.92 -10.30
N ASP A 49 -9.10 8.15 -10.07
CA ASP A 49 -8.24 9.23 -9.59
C ASP A 49 -8.09 9.13 -8.06
N ILE A 50 -6.85 9.03 -7.61
CA ILE A 50 -6.53 9.14 -6.19
C ILE A 50 -6.49 10.64 -5.84
N PRO A 51 -7.20 11.08 -4.79
CA PRO A 51 -7.25 12.50 -4.43
C PRO A 51 -5.85 13.10 -4.24
N GLY A 52 -5.48 14.04 -5.11
CA GLY A 52 -4.22 14.78 -5.04
C GLY A 52 -3.02 14.12 -5.72
N GLN A 53 -3.19 13.05 -6.52
CA GLN A 53 -2.11 12.42 -7.28
C GLN A 53 -2.58 11.99 -8.68
N ASP A 54 -2.09 12.68 -9.72
CA ASP A 54 -2.40 12.36 -11.12
C ASP A 54 -1.45 11.28 -11.70
N ASP A 55 -0.22 11.17 -11.18
CA ASP A 55 0.82 10.27 -11.69
C ASP A 55 0.97 8.96 -10.86
N GLY A 56 0.07 8.75 -9.90
CA GLY A 56 0.11 7.63 -8.95
C GLY A 56 0.99 7.88 -7.71
N ILE A 57 0.95 6.95 -6.75
CA ILE A 57 1.59 7.11 -5.44
C ILE A 57 3.01 6.52 -5.43
N ALA A 58 4.00 7.33 -5.07
CA ALA A 58 5.38 6.88 -4.96
C ALA A 58 5.58 5.85 -3.81
N PRO A 59 6.47 4.86 -3.98
CA PRO A 59 6.90 4.00 -2.87
C PRO A 59 7.45 4.82 -1.69
N GLY A 60 7.15 4.38 -0.46
CA GLY A 60 7.52 5.07 0.78
C GLY A 60 6.49 6.12 1.24
N THR A 61 5.56 6.51 0.38
CA THR A 61 4.50 7.48 0.71
C THR A 61 3.55 6.92 1.76
N LEU A 62 3.17 7.76 2.72
CA LEU A 62 2.19 7.40 3.73
C LEU A 62 0.77 7.53 3.18
N VAL A 63 -0.09 6.59 3.53
CA VAL A 63 -1.49 6.58 3.11
C VAL A 63 -2.41 6.24 4.27
N ILE A 64 -3.65 6.72 4.19
CA ILE A 64 -4.76 6.25 5.01
C ILE A 64 -5.66 5.41 4.10
N ILE A 65 -6.00 4.21 4.58
CA ILE A 65 -6.79 3.23 3.83
C ILE A 65 -8.01 2.78 4.63
N LEU A 66 -9.03 2.29 3.93
CA LEU A 66 -10.12 1.54 4.53
C LEU A 66 -9.60 0.18 5.06
N HIS A 67 -9.83 -0.07 6.34
CA HIS A 67 -9.38 -1.29 7.03
C HIS A 67 -9.91 -2.55 6.35
N GLU A 68 -11.18 -2.56 5.99
CA GLU A 68 -11.92 -3.69 5.42
C GLU A 68 -11.48 -4.09 4.01
N ALA A 69 -10.89 -3.14 3.28
CA ALA A 69 -10.42 -3.35 1.92
C ALA A 69 -9.01 -3.96 1.87
N ALA A 70 -8.26 -3.91 2.97
CA ALA A 70 -6.89 -4.40 3.03
C ALA A 70 -6.83 -5.93 3.12
N ARG A 71 -6.20 -6.58 2.13
CA ARG A 71 -6.04 -8.04 2.06
C ARG A 71 -4.59 -8.44 2.26
N LEU A 72 -4.31 -9.19 3.31
CA LEU A 72 -2.96 -9.70 3.58
C LEU A 72 -2.51 -10.61 2.42
N VAL A 73 -1.32 -10.34 1.88
CA VAL A 73 -0.71 -11.12 0.80
C VAL A 73 0.52 -11.88 1.30
N GLU A 74 1.47 -11.18 1.91
CA GLU A 74 2.74 -11.75 2.38
C GLU A 74 3.25 -10.96 3.58
N ASP A 75 3.68 -11.66 4.65
CA ASP A 75 4.19 -11.08 5.89
C ASP A 75 3.31 -9.97 6.49
N ASP A 76 3.66 -8.71 6.21
CA ASP A 76 2.96 -7.50 6.65
C ASP A 76 2.41 -6.64 5.48
N LEU A 77 2.51 -7.16 4.26
CA LEU A 77 2.07 -6.52 3.02
C LEU A 77 0.60 -6.83 2.73
N HIS A 78 -0.14 -5.76 2.49
CA HIS A 78 -1.56 -5.81 2.19
C HIS A 78 -1.83 -5.26 0.80
N LEU A 79 -2.67 -5.95 0.05
CA LEU A 79 -3.22 -5.45 -1.20
C LEU A 79 -4.44 -4.57 -0.92
N VAL A 80 -4.45 -3.38 -1.50
CA VAL A 80 -5.46 -2.35 -1.26
C VAL A 80 -5.92 -1.78 -2.61
N PRO A 81 -7.23 -1.78 -2.93
CA PRO A 81 -7.73 -1.10 -4.11
C PRO A 81 -7.50 0.42 -4.02
N GLU A 82 -7.24 1.07 -5.15
CA GLU A 82 -7.01 2.53 -5.21
C GLU A 82 -8.16 3.34 -4.61
N HIS A 83 -9.40 2.98 -4.92
CA HIS A 83 -10.59 3.65 -4.37
C HIS A 83 -10.75 3.51 -2.86
N SER A 84 -9.96 2.63 -2.21
CA SER A 84 -9.94 2.46 -0.76
C SER A 84 -8.83 3.26 -0.08
N ILE A 85 -8.00 3.98 -0.85
CA ILE A 85 -7.04 4.96 -0.36
C ILE A 85 -7.76 6.29 -0.21
N VAL A 86 -7.97 6.72 1.03
CA VAL A 86 -8.81 7.90 1.33
C VAL A 86 -8.00 9.16 1.60
N ALA A 87 -6.70 9.03 1.87
CA ALA A 87 -5.78 10.15 1.97
C ALA A 87 -4.35 9.73 1.66
N VAL A 88 -3.60 10.64 1.04
CA VAL A 88 -2.16 10.53 0.78
C VAL A 88 -1.45 11.56 1.64
N GLY A 89 -0.50 11.11 2.45
CA GLY A 89 0.38 11.95 3.26
C GLY A 89 1.77 12.05 2.64
N GLU A 90 2.63 12.88 3.23
CA GLU A 90 4.00 13.04 2.74
C GLU A 90 4.85 11.79 3.00
N ALA A 91 5.87 11.58 2.16
CA ALA A 91 6.88 10.56 2.39
C ALA A 91 7.66 10.87 3.69
N LEU A 92 7.95 9.85 4.49
CA LEU A 92 8.81 10.04 5.65
C LEU A 92 10.25 10.31 5.20
N PRO A 93 10.93 11.32 5.78
CA PRO A 93 12.33 11.62 5.47
C PRO A 93 13.30 10.51 5.90
#